data_AF-A0A2D0KCH5-F1
#
_entry.id   AF-A0A2D0KCH5-F1
#
_cell.length_a   1.000
_cell.length_b   1.000
_cell.length_c   1.000
_cell.angle_alpha   90.00
_cell.angle_beta   90.00
_cell.angle_gamma   90.00
#
_symmetry.space_group_name_H-M   'P 1'
#
loop_
_entity.id
_entity.type
_entity.pdbx_description
1 polymer ?
#
loop_
_entity_poly.entity_id
_entity_poly.type
_entity_poly.pdbx_seq_one_letter_code
_entity_poly.pdbx_strand_id
1 'polypeptide(L)'
;MAKHHVEQSPKLDFKNLDFVKFGEYLNEYSIVDKQGRYLHWSQLKWRVPSKEAENIWYAVKFRRDQAKKSTGLFDKNGNEFHFCIHDSLEPKLHKIVQLGAGKVAAIAGSQASGHVQQNYLVSSLLMEEAITSAQLEGAATTRADAKKMLEEELAPSTPDERMILNNYRLLRLADNRKQEPLTRDLMLEFHRIATHGVSENENIPGEFRCSNDIYTNRH
;
A
#
# COMPACT_ATOMS: atom_id res chain seq x y z
N MET A 1 -0.87 10.53 -23.32
CA MET A 1 0.56 10.69 -22.97
C MET A 1 1.14 9.34 -22.59
N ALA A 2 2.44 9.16 -22.81
CA ALA A 2 3.16 7.91 -22.64
C ALA A 2 2.93 7.29 -21.25
N LYS A 3 2.57 6.00 -21.25
CA LYS A 3 2.64 5.11 -20.10
C LYS A 3 3.97 5.39 -19.40
N HIS A 4 3.96 5.88 -18.17
CA HIS A 4 5.15 5.79 -17.33
C HIS A 4 5.30 4.30 -17.03
N HIS A 5 5.86 3.56 -17.99
CA HIS A 5 6.32 2.21 -17.75
C HIS A 5 7.27 2.33 -16.57
N VAL A 6 6.92 1.72 -15.44
CA VAL A 6 7.87 1.54 -14.36
C VAL A 6 9.05 0.83 -15.00
N GLU A 7 10.16 1.56 -15.13
CA GLU A 7 11.34 1.08 -15.81
C GLU A 7 11.76 -0.22 -15.15
N GLN A 8 11.72 -1.29 -15.94
CA GLN A 8 12.07 -2.61 -15.44
C GLN A 8 13.58 -2.66 -15.23
N SER A 9 13.98 -3.19 -14.08
CA SER A 9 15.39 -3.44 -13.82
C SER A 9 15.94 -4.52 -14.76
N PRO A 10 17.25 -4.53 -15.03
CA PRO A 10 17.91 -5.69 -15.63
C PRO A 10 17.49 -6.97 -14.91
N LYS A 11 17.08 -7.99 -15.67
CA LYS A 11 16.66 -9.27 -15.10
C LYS A 11 17.89 -10.01 -14.62
N LEU A 12 17.86 -10.41 -13.36
CA LEU A 12 18.95 -11.17 -12.77
C LEU A 12 18.67 -12.65 -12.99
N ASP A 13 19.39 -13.25 -13.95
CA ASP A 13 19.38 -14.69 -14.18
C ASP A 13 20.53 -15.34 -13.40
N PHE A 14 20.19 -15.92 -12.24
CA PHE A 14 21.17 -16.59 -11.38
C PHE A 14 21.90 -17.75 -12.07
N LYS A 15 21.33 -18.35 -13.13
CA LYS A 15 21.96 -19.48 -13.84
C LYS A 15 23.11 -19.05 -14.74
N ASN A 16 23.01 -17.83 -15.30
CA ASN A 16 23.98 -17.27 -16.24
C ASN A 16 24.72 -16.07 -15.63
N LEU A 17 24.70 -15.93 -14.30
CA LEU A 17 25.26 -14.79 -13.60
C LEU A 17 26.78 -14.84 -13.60
N ASP A 18 27.41 -13.86 -14.23
CA ASP A 18 28.87 -13.72 -14.22
C ASP A 18 29.32 -13.08 -12.90
N PHE A 19 29.62 -13.92 -11.92
CA PHE A 19 30.07 -13.47 -10.59
C PHE A 19 31.34 -12.60 -10.66
N VAL A 20 32.20 -12.82 -11.65
CA VAL A 20 33.44 -12.05 -11.79
C VAL A 20 33.14 -10.58 -12.08
N LYS A 21 32.09 -10.29 -12.85
CA LYS A 21 31.74 -8.92 -13.26
C LYS A 21 31.13 -8.05 -12.17
N PHE A 22 30.41 -8.64 -11.21
CA PHE A 22 29.79 -7.85 -10.14
C PHE A 22 30.41 -8.08 -8.76
N GLY A 23 31.24 -9.11 -8.62
CA GLY A 23 31.84 -9.50 -7.34
C GLY A 23 32.67 -8.37 -6.69
N GLU A 24 33.34 -7.54 -7.49
CA GLU A 24 34.12 -6.40 -6.99
C GLU A 24 33.25 -5.37 -6.25
N TYR A 25 31.99 -5.22 -6.66
CA TYR A 25 31.05 -4.27 -6.06
C TYR A 25 30.42 -4.79 -4.76
N LEU A 26 30.56 -6.08 -4.43
CA LEU A 26 29.97 -6.66 -3.22
C LEU A 26 30.57 -6.12 -1.91
N ASN A 27 31.76 -5.52 -1.97
CA ASN A 27 32.40 -4.88 -0.83
C ASN A 27 31.89 -3.47 -0.57
N GLU A 28 31.55 -2.72 -1.63
CA GLU A 28 31.09 -1.34 -1.52
C GLU A 28 29.55 -1.23 -1.44
N TYR A 29 28.84 -2.13 -2.12
CA TYR A 29 27.39 -2.08 -2.27
C TYR A 29 26.69 -3.19 -1.47
N SER A 30 25.71 -2.78 -0.67
CA SER A 30 24.90 -3.65 0.18
C SER A 30 23.42 -3.60 -0.22
N ILE A 31 22.55 -4.19 0.59
CA ILE A 31 21.09 -4.22 0.39
C ILE A 31 20.50 -2.80 0.29
N VAL A 32 21.08 -1.87 1.06
CA VAL A 32 20.78 -0.45 1.09
C VAL A 32 22.05 0.36 0.81
N ASP A 33 21.88 1.62 0.40
CA ASP A 33 23.01 2.52 0.21
C ASP A 33 23.60 3.01 1.56
N LYS A 34 24.67 3.81 1.48
CA LYS A 34 25.35 4.40 2.66
C LYS A 34 24.45 5.30 3.51
N GLN A 35 23.27 5.71 3.01
CA GLN A 35 22.26 6.49 3.72
C GLN A 35 21.10 5.63 4.24
N GLY A 36 21.19 4.30 4.10
CA GLY A 36 20.15 3.37 4.52
C GLY A 36 18.92 3.34 3.61
N ARG A 37 19.00 3.87 2.38
CA ARG A 37 17.88 3.89 1.42
C ARG A 37 17.81 2.58 0.65
N TYR A 38 16.62 1.98 0.60
CA TYR A 38 16.33 0.82 -0.23
C TYR A 38 15.97 1.27 -1.65
N LEU A 39 16.99 1.53 -2.48
CA LEU A 39 16.79 2.10 -3.80
C LEU A 39 16.28 1.04 -4.80
N HIS A 40 15.27 1.45 -5.60
CA HIS A 40 14.87 0.74 -6.81
C HIS A 40 15.84 1.05 -7.96
N TRP A 41 15.87 0.21 -9.01
CA TRP A 41 16.73 0.39 -10.19
C TRP A 41 16.62 1.78 -10.80
N SER A 42 15.39 2.27 -10.98
CA SER A 42 15.10 3.59 -11.55
C SER A 42 15.73 4.75 -10.78
N GLN A 43 16.11 4.54 -9.52
CA GLN A 43 16.81 5.51 -8.68
C GLN A 43 18.32 5.24 -8.61
N LEU A 44 18.70 3.97 -8.50
CA LEU A 44 20.09 3.56 -8.34
C LEU A 44 20.94 3.93 -9.55
N LYS A 45 20.45 3.69 -10.77
CA LYS A 45 21.22 3.90 -12.00
C LYS A 45 21.72 5.34 -12.21
N TRP A 46 21.05 6.32 -11.59
CA TRP A 46 21.42 7.75 -11.64
C TRP A 46 22.31 8.19 -10.48
N ARG A 47 22.56 7.30 -9.50
CA ARG A 47 23.32 7.57 -8.28
C ARG A 47 24.67 6.86 -8.25
N VAL A 48 25.00 6.12 -9.30
CA VAL A 48 26.24 5.37 -9.48
C VAL A 48 26.79 5.63 -10.89
N PRO A 49 28.07 5.33 -11.16
CA PRO A 49 28.61 5.48 -12.51
C PRO A 49 27.80 4.69 -13.55
N SER A 50 27.29 5.38 -14.58
CA SER A 50 26.32 4.79 -15.52
C SER A 50 26.82 3.54 -16.25
N LYS A 51 28.13 3.44 -16.49
CA LYS A 51 28.76 2.27 -17.14
C LYS A 51 28.76 1.02 -16.27
N GLU A 52 28.68 1.21 -14.96
CA GLU A 52 28.81 0.16 -13.94
C GLU A 52 27.48 -0.15 -13.26
N ALA A 53 26.46 0.69 -13.51
CA ALA A 53 25.17 0.63 -12.84
C ALA A 53 24.52 -0.75 -12.85
N GLU A 54 24.63 -1.48 -13.97
CA GLU A 54 24.08 -2.83 -14.10
C GLU A 54 24.80 -3.84 -13.21
N ASN A 55 26.15 -3.84 -13.20
CA ASN A 55 26.93 -4.73 -12.32
C ASN A 55 26.70 -4.39 -10.84
N ILE A 56 26.64 -3.09 -10.51
CA ILE A 56 26.30 -2.64 -9.16
C ILE A 56 24.88 -3.09 -8.77
N TRP A 57 23.92 -3.00 -9.68
CA TRP A 57 22.56 -3.49 -9.46
C TRP A 57 22.54 -5.00 -9.21
N TYR A 58 23.33 -5.78 -9.95
CA TYR A 58 23.49 -7.21 -9.70
C TYR A 58 24.08 -7.51 -8.32
N ALA A 59 25.09 -6.76 -7.88
CA ALA A 59 25.61 -6.88 -6.52
C ALA A 59 24.53 -6.61 -5.45
N VAL A 60 23.77 -5.53 -5.59
CA VAL A 60 22.67 -5.18 -4.67
C VAL A 60 21.57 -6.24 -4.68
N LYS A 61 21.15 -6.70 -5.85
CA LYS A 61 20.12 -7.74 -6.00
C LYS A 61 20.57 -9.08 -5.45
N PHE A 62 21.84 -9.45 -5.64
CA PHE A 62 22.43 -10.66 -5.07
C PHE A 62 22.40 -10.63 -3.53
N ARG A 63 22.77 -9.50 -2.91
CA ARG A 63 22.67 -9.33 -1.44
C ARG A 63 21.22 -9.40 -0.95
N ARG A 64 20.29 -8.77 -1.67
CA ARG A 64 18.85 -8.82 -1.38
C ARG A 64 18.29 -10.23 -1.47
N ASP A 65 18.74 -11.01 -2.45
CA ASP A 65 18.30 -12.38 -2.64
C ASP A 65 18.78 -13.29 -1.50
N GLN A 66 20.02 -13.12 -1.04
CA GLN A 66 20.54 -13.85 0.13
C GLN A 66 19.80 -13.53 1.42
N ALA A 67 19.30 -12.30 1.56
CA ALA A 67 18.56 -11.85 2.74
C ALA A 67 17.04 -12.00 2.62
N LYS A 68 16.55 -12.59 1.51
CA LYS A 68 15.12 -12.70 1.28
C LYS A 68 14.48 -13.70 2.24
N LYS A 69 13.27 -13.38 2.68
CA LYS A 69 12.39 -14.24 3.44
C LYS A 69 11.28 -14.74 2.51
N SER A 70 11.14 -16.05 2.50
CA SER A 70 10.06 -16.76 1.82
C SER A 70 8.71 -16.37 2.43
N THR A 71 7.70 -16.21 1.59
CA THR A 71 6.31 -15.97 2.03
C THR A 71 5.44 -17.22 1.87
N GLY A 72 5.89 -18.20 1.07
CA GLY A 72 5.06 -19.33 0.65
C GLY A 72 3.93 -18.96 -0.32
N LEU A 73 3.89 -17.69 -0.78
CA LEU A 73 2.93 -17.23 -1.78
C LEU A 73 3.58 -17.26 -3.16
N PHE A 74 2.84 -17.77 -4.15
CA PHE A 74 3.34 -17.92 -5.52
C PHE A 74 2.41 -17.22 -6.51
N ASP A 75 2.99 -16.65 -7.56
CA ASP A 75 2.23 -16.19 -8.71
C ASP A 75 1.73 -17.37 -9.57
N LYS A 76 0.92 -17.06 -10.59
CA LYS A 76 0.38 -18.05 -11.54
C LYS A 76 1.43 -18.82 -12.34
N ASN A 77 2.67 -18.35 -12.37
CA ASN A 77 3.79 -18.97 -13.06
C ASN A 77 4.72 -19.73 -12.10
N GLY A 78 4.37 -19.80 -10.80
CA GLY A 78 5.18 -20.44 -9.76
C GLY A 78 6.34 -19.59 -9.25
N ASN A 79 6.38 -18.28 -9.51
CA ASN A 79 7.38 -17.40 -8.92
C ASN A 79 6.96 -17.04 -7.50
N GLU A 80 7.87 -17.22 -6.53
CA GLU A 80 7.59 -16.92 -5.14
C GLU A 80 7.68 -15.41 -4.84
N PHE A 81 6.68 -14.88 -4.13
CA PHE A 81 6.78 -13.59 -3.48
C PHE A 81 7.74 -13.67 -2.30
N HIS A 82 8.63 -12.70 -2.19
CA HIS A 82 9.62 -12.64 -1.13
C HIS A 82 9.80 -11.19 -0.69
N PHE A 83 10.31 -11.01 0.53
CA PHE A 83 10.63 -9.70 1.07
C PHE A 83 11.96 -9.76 1.82
N CYS A 84 12.53 -8.59 2.11
CA CYS A 84 13.78 -8.50 2.87
C CYS A 84 13.56 -7.55 4.05
N ILE A 85 14.04 -7.93 5.24
CA ILE A 85 14.16 -7.02 6.38
C ILE A 85 15.65 -6.68 6.48
N HIS A 86 15.99 -5.42 6.20
CA HIS A 86 17.37 -4.93 6.28
C HIS A 86 17.51 -4.00 7.48
N ASP A 87 18.74 -3.80 7.97
CA ASP A 87 19.01 -3.09 9.23
C ASP A 87 18.39 -1.69 9.28
N SER A 88 18.41 -0.93 8.18
CA SER A 88 17.78 0.40 8.16
C SER A 88 16.24 0.41 8.15
N LEU A 89 15.59 -0.76 8.02
CA LEU A 89 14.15 -0.93 8.16
C LEU A 89 13.74 -1.15 9.63
N GLU A 90 14.60 -1.77 10.44
CA GLU A 90 14.26 -2.13 11.82
C GLU A 90 13.91 -0.93 12.71
N PRO A 91 14.67 0.19 12.72
CA PRO A 91 14.29 1.37 13.50
C PRO A 91 12.96 1.96 13.04
N LYS A 92 12.63 1.86 11.75
CA LYS A 92 11.35 2.34 11.19
C LYS A 92 10.20 1.47 11.67
N LEU A 93 10.38 0.14 11.63
CA LEU A 93 9.39 -0.80 12.16
C LEU A 93 9.19 -0.62 13.67
N HIS A 94 10.27 -0.49 14.43
CA HIS A 94 10.20 -0.21 15.86
C HIS A 94 9.44 1.10 16.14
N LYS A 95 9.69 2.15 15.35
CA LYS A 95 8.96 3.42 15.48
C LYS A 95 7.46 3.26 15.19
N ILE A 96 7.09 2.48 14.18
CA ILE A 96 5.69 2.16 13.87
C ILE A 96 5.03 1.43 15.05
N VAL A 97 5.69 0.41 15.61
CA VAL A 97 5.18 -0.34 16.78
C VAL A 97 5.02 0.59 17.98
N GLN A 98 6.01 1.45 18.26
CA GLN A 98 5.95 2.41 19.37
C GLN A 98 4.77 3.38 19.22
N LEU A 99 4.54 3.91 18.02
CA LEU A 99 3.42 4.80 17.74
C LEU A 99 2.06 4.08 17.85
N GLY A 100 1.98 2.84 17.38
CA GLY A 100 0.79 2.01 17.48
C GLY A 100 0.43 1.69 18.93
N ALA A 101 1.39 1.21 19.72
CA ALA A 101 1.20 0.85 21.13
C ALA A 101 0.76 2.05 21.99
N GLY A 102 1.37 3.22 21.78
CA GLY A 102 1.00 4.44 22.53
C GLY A 102 -0.41 4.94 22.24
N LYS A 103 -0.86 4.87 20.98
CA LYS A 103 -2.23 5.28 20.59
C LYS A 103 -3.30 4.31 21.09
N VAL A 104 -3.04 3.00 21.02
CA VAL A 104 -3.96 1.97 21.52
C VAL A 104 -4.10 2.06 23.05
N ALA A 105 -3.00 2.28 23.78
CA ALA A 105 -3.04 2.45 25.23
C ALA A 105 -3.79 3.73 25.66
N ALA A 106 -3.65 4.84 24.92
CA ALA A 106 -4.38 6.08 25.21
C ALA A 106 -5.91 5.94 24.99
N ILE A 107 -6.33 5.13 24.01
CA ILE A 107 -7.74 4.82 23.75
C ILE A 107 -8.29 3.83 24.79
N ALA A 108 -7.47 2.90 25.27
CA ALA A 108 -7.87 1.90 26.26
C ALA A 108 -7.82 2.39 27.72
N GLY A 109 -7.05 3.46 28.00
CA GLY A 109 -6.81 3.98 29.35
C GLY A 109 -7.88 4.94 29.90
N SER A 110 -8.89 5.32 29.11
CA SER A 110 -10.01 6.17 29.54
C SER A 110 -11.05 5.36 30.34
N GLN A 111 -10.65 4.85 31.49
CA GLN A 111 -11.59 4.41 32.51
C GLN A 111 -12.42 5.62 32.99
N ALA A 112 -13.75 5.44 33.02
CA ALA A 112 -14.77 6.33 33.59
C ALA A 112 -15.47 7.37 32.68
N SER A 113 -16.10 6.92 31.59
CA SER A 113 -17.45 7.36 31.09
C SER A 113 -17.90 6.56 29.84
N GLY A 114 -17.40 5.32 29.72
CA GLY A 114 -16.45 4.97 28.67
C GLY A 114 -16.96 4.26 27.41
N HIS A 115 -18.27 4.22 27.11
CA HIS A 115 -18.75 3.54 25.88
C HIS A 115 -19.24 4.51 24.80
N VAL A 116 -20.06 5.52 25.17
CA VAL A 116 -20.61 6.49 24.20
C VAL A 116 -19.51 7.40 23.64
N GLN A 117 -18.62 7.91 24.50
CA GLN A 117 -17.51 8.75 24.06
C GLN A 117 -16.50 7.98 23.20
N GLN A 118 -16.27 6.71 23.53
CA GLN A 118 -15.41 5.83 22.74
C GLN A 118 -16.04 5.54 21.36
N ASN A 119 -17.33 5.22 21.31
CA ASN A 119 -18.05 5.01 20.05
C ASN A 119 -18.07 6.27 19.19
N TYR A 120 -18.26 7.44 19.79
CA TYR A 120 -18.22 8.72 19.07
C TYR A 120 -16.83 8.99 18.50
N LEU A 121 -15.77 8.76 19.30
CA LEU A 121 -14.39 8.92 18.85
C LEU A 121 -14.08 7.97 17.69
N VAL A 122 -14.45 6.69 17.80
CA VAL A 122 -14.27 5.71 16.73
C VAL A 122 -15.01 6.18 15.47
N SER A 123 -16.28 6.55 15.60
CA SER A 123 -17.08 7.05 14.46
C SER A 123 -16.42 8.26 13.80
N SER A 124 -15.94 9.23 14.57
CA SER A 124 -15.25 10.41 14.05
C SER A 124 -13.95 10.05 13.33
N LEU A 125 -13.16 9.09 13.85
CA LEU A 125 -11.94 8.63 13.20
C LEU A 125 -12.24 7.89 11.88
N LEU A 126 -13.29 7.06 11.85
CA LEU A 126 -13.72 6.38 10.63
C LEU A 126 -14.20 7.38 9.55
N MET A 127 -14.91 8.44 9.95
CA MET A 127 -15.30 9.51 9.02
C MET A 127 -14.08 10.22 8.44
N GLU A 128 -13.13 10.63 9.28
CA GLU A 128 -11.92 11.33 8.82
C GLU A 128 -11.05 10.46 7.90
N GLU A 129 -10.92 9.17 8.20
CA GLU A 129 -10.20 8.23 7.35
C GLU A 129 -10.91 8.03 6.00
N ALA A 130 -12.24 7.90 6.00
CA ALA A 130 -13.02 7.77 4.76
C ALA A 130 -12.82 8.98 3.83
N ILE A 131 -12.88 10.19 4.39
CA ILE A 131 -12.69 11.44 3.65
C ILE A 131 -11.25 11.50 3.11
N THR A 132 -10.27 11.23 3.97
CA THR A 132 -8.86 11.32 3.59
C THR A 132 -8.49 10.29 2.51
N SER A 133 -8.97 9.04 2.64
CA SER A 133 -8.74 7.99 1.64
C SER A 133 -9.32 8.36 0.28
N ALA A 134 -10.57 8.84 0.25
CA ALA A 134 -11.21 9.25 -1.00
C ALA A 134 -10.50 10.46 -1.65
N GLN A 135 -10.04 11.44 -0.85
CA GLN A 135 -9.28 12.58 -1.37
C GLN A 135 -7.91 12.16 -1.92
N LEU A 136 -7.24 11.18 -1.29
CA LEU A 136 -6.00 10.59 -1.82
C LEU A 136 -6.23 9.85 -3.14
N GLU A 137 -7.42 9.26 -3.33
CA GLU A 137 -7.87 8.61 -4.57
C GLU A 137 -8.35 9.61 -5.63
N GLY A 138 -8.54 10.89 -5.27
CA GLY A 138 -8.81 11.97 -6.21
C GLY A 138 -10.18 12.65 -6.06
N ALA A 139 -10.99 12.32 -5.03
CA ALA A 139 -12.25 13.01 -4.77
C ALA A 139 -12.01 14.52 -4.59
N ALA A 140 -12.72 15.33 -5.38
CA ALA A 140 -12.68 16.79 -5.32
C ALA A 140 -13.75 17.38 -4.38
N THR A 141 -14.09 16.68 -3.30
CA THR A 141 -14.99 17.19 -2.26
C THR A 141 -14.21 17.84 -1.13
N THR A 142 -14.64 19.02 -0.67
CA THR A 142 -13.98 19.67 0.47
C THR A 142 -14.20 18.84 1.74
N ARG A 143 -13.25 18.89 2.68
CA ARG A 143 -13.38 18.18 3.96
C ARG A 143 -14.63 18.63 4.74
N ALA A 144 -14.98 19.91 4.67
CA ALA A 144 -16.14 20.46 5.38
C ALA A 144 -17.45 19.89 4.84
N ASP A 145 -17.61 19.88 3.51
CA ASP A 145 -18.81 19.36 2.85
C ASP A 145 -18.93 17.84 3.04
N ALA A 146 -17.82 17.12 2.88
CA ALA A 146 -17.77 15.68 3.09
C ALA A 146 -18.13 15.29 4.53
N LYS A 147 -17.59 16.00 5.52
CA LYS A 147 -17.89 15.77 6.93
C LYS A 147 -19.36 16.05 7.23
N LYS A 148 -19.90 17.17 6.74
CA LYS A 148 -21.32 17.50 6.89
C LYS A 148 -22.21 16.42 6.28
N MET A 149 -21.90 15.96 5.07
CA MET A 149 -22.63 14.88 4.41
C MET A 149 -22.68 13.61 5.27
N LEU A 150 -21.56 13.21 5.88
CA LEU A 150 -21.49 12.01 6.72
C LEU A 150 -22.20 12.19 8.08
N GLU A 151 -22.09 13.37 8.71
CA GLU A 151 -22.71 13.65 10.02
C GLU A 151 -24.22 13.81 9.92
N GLU A 152 -24.72 14.45 8.86
CA GLU A 152 -26.15 14.68 8.61
C GLU A 152 -26.81 13.54 7.80
N GLU A 153 -26.06 12.47 7.49
CA GLU A 153 -26.50 11.32 6.68
C GLU A 153 -27.13 11.74 5.32
N LEU A 154 -26.59 12.79 4.71
CA LEU A 154 -27.08 13.30 3.43
C LEU A 154 -26.77 12.32 2.30
N ALA A 155 -27.68 12.24 1.32
CA ALA A 155 -27.43 11.49 0.10
C ALA A 155 -26.30 12.14 -0.71
N PRO A 156 -25.38 11.34 -1.31
CA PRO A 156 -24.30 11.89 -2.12
C PRO A 156 -24.88 12.46 -3.42
N SER A 157 -24.55 13.71 -3.70
CA SER A 157 -24.96 14.45 -4.90
C SER A 157 -23.96 14.28 -6.04
N THR A 158 -22.69 13.98 -5.74
CA THR A 158 -21.63 13.82 -6.73
C THR A 158 -21.00 12.41 -6.70
N PRO A 159 -20.29 11.98 -7.77
CA PRO A 159 -19.50 10.74 -7.74
C PRO A 159 -18.44 10.72 -6.63
N ASP A 160 -17.81 11.86 -6.37
CA ASP A 160 -16.78 12.01 -5.32
C ASP A 160 -17.37 11.86 -3.91
N GLU A 161 -18.52 12.49 -3.67
CA GLU A 161 -19.28 12.32 -2.43
C GLU A 161 -19.73 10.86 -2.24
N ARG A 162 -20.11 10.19 -3.33
CA ARG A 162 -20.45 8.77 -3.30
C ARG A 162 -19.24 7.92 -2.94
N MET A 163 -18.06 8.22 -3.48
CA MET A 163 -16.82 7.54 -3.12
C MET A 163 -16.50 7.70 -1.63
N ILE A 164 -16.64 8.90 -1.09
CA ILE A 164 -16.48 9.17 0.36
C ILE A 164 -17.46 8.33 1.20
N LEU A 165 -18.75 8.35 0.82
CA LEU A 165 -19.77 7.57 1.53
C LEU A 165 -19.50 6.06 1.46
N ASN A 166 -19.06 5.56 0.30
CA ASN A 166 -18.70 4.16 0.13
C ASN A 166 -17.50 3.76 1.01
N ASN A 167 -16.44 4.59 1.06
CA ASN A 167 -15.30 4.37 1.93
C ASN A 167 -15.71 4.37 3.41
N TYR A 168 -16.60 5.27 3.82
CA TYR A 168 -17.12 5.30 5.19
C TYR A 168 -17.90 4.01 5.53
N ARG A 169 -18.78 3.56 4.62
CA ARG A 169 -19.54 2.30 4.79
C ARG A 169 -18.61 1.08 4.83
N LEU A 170 -17.59 1.05 3.99
CA LEU A 170 -16.57 0.00 3.98
C LEU A 170 -15.87 -0.08 5.32
N LEU A 171 -15.38 1.06 5.83
CA LEU A 171 -14.67 1.14 7.11
C LEU A 171 -15.56 0.71 8.29
N ARG A 172 -16.85 1.08 8.28
CA ARG A 172 -17.81 0.60 9.29
C ARG A 172 -18.02 -0.91 9.21
N LEU A 173 -18.15 -1.47 8.01
CA LEU A 173 -18.28 -2.93 7.86
C LEU A 173 -17.01 -3.63 8.35
N ALA A 174 -15.83 -3.10 8.01
CA ALA A 174 -14.55 -3.64 8.44
C ALA A 174 -14.42 -3.61 9.98
N ASP A 175 -14.81 -2.52 10.64
CA ASP A 175 -14.80 -2.44 12.10
C ASP A 175 -15.77 -3.46 12.75
N ASN A 176 -16.95 -3.65 12.16
CA ASN A 176 -17.94 -4.64 12.62
C ASN A 176 -17.46 -6.09 12.45
N ARG A 177 -16.71 -6.38 11.39
CA ARG A 177 -16.28 -7.75 11.02
C ARG A 177 -14.81 -8.04 11.30
N LYS A 178 -14.12 -7.17 12.04
CA LYS A 178 -12.66 -7.25 12.28
C LYS A 178 -12.16 -8.53 12.97
N GLN A 179 -13.04 -9.29 13.61
CA GLN A 179 -12.70 -10.57 14.26
C GLN A 179 -12.87 -11.77 13.33
N GLU A 180 -13.48 -11.57 12.15
CA GLU A 180 -13.65 -12.62 11.17
C GLU A 180 -12.37 -12.82 10.34
N PRO A 181 -12.09 -14.06 9.89
CA PRO A 181 -10.98 -14.29 8.97
C PRO A 181 -11.23 -13.56 7.65
N LEU A 182 -10.19 -12.97 7.07
CA LEU A 182 -10.26 -12.31 5.76
C LEU A 182 -10.38 -13.37 4.65
N THR A 183 -11.61 -13.70 4.28
CA THR A 183 -11.93 -14.65 3.21
C THR A 183 -12.07 -13.94 1.85
N ARG A 184 -12.06 -14.72 0.77
CA ARG A 184 -12.38 -14.22 -0.58
C ARG A 184 -13.73 -13.52 -0.62
N ASP A 185 -14.74 -14.11 -0.01
CA ASP A 185 -16.10 -13.57 -0.02
C ASP A 185 -16.18 -12.24 0.72
N LEU A 186 -15.50 -12.13 1.88
CA LEU A 186 -15.41 -10.88 2.63
C LEU A 186 -14.68 -9.80 1.81
N MET A 187 -13.59 -10.15 1.12
CA MET A 187 -12.89 -9.21 0.22
C MET A 187 -13.79 -8.72 -0.93
N LEU A 188 -14.60 -9.60 -1.54
CA LEU A 188 -15.52 -9.22 -2.60
C LEU A 188 -16.70 -8.38 -2.07
N GLU A 189 -17.14 -8.63 -0.84
CA GLU A 189 -18.14 -7.78 -0.19
C GLU A 189 -17.61 -6.37 0.10
N PHE A 190 -16.38 -6.27 0.62
CA PHE A 190 -15.68 -5.00 0.77
C PHE A 190 -15.57 -4.25 -0.56
N HIS A 191 -15.12 -4.93 -1.62
CA HIS A 191 -15.05 -4.36 -2.95
C HIS A 191 -16.42 -3.89 -3.45
N ARG A 192 -17.49 -4.67 -3.23
CA ARG A 192 -18.85 -4.29 -3.64
C ARG A 192 -19.31 -2.99 -3.00
N ILE A 193 -19.02 -2.81 -1.71
CA ILE A 193 -19.38 -1.58 -0.98
C ILE A 193 -18.53 -0.40 -1.48
N ALA A 194 -17.21 -0.59 -1.60
CA ALA A 194 -16.29 0.44 -2.04
C ALA A 194 -16.67 1.02 -3.41
N THR A 195 -17.04 0.16 -4.36
CA THR A 195 -17.28 0.57 -5.75
C THR A 195 -18.76 0.73 -6.11
N HIS A 196 -19.67 0.63 -5.14
CA HIS A 196 -21.11 0.70 -5.41
C HIS A 196 -21.50 2.05 -6.04
N GLY A 197 -22.00 2.01 -7.28
CA GLY A 197 -22.44 3.20 -8.01
C GLY A 197 -21.30 4.13 -8.44
N VAL A 198 -20.04 3.67 -8.38
CA VAL A 198 -18.86 4.38 -8.90
C VAL A 198 -18.41 3.65 -10.17
N SER A 199 -18.59 4.28 -11.34
CA SER A 199 -18.35 3.66 -12.64
C SER A 199 -16.93 3.89 -13.20
N GLU A 200 -15.96 4.25 -12.35
CA GLU A 200 -14.58 4.41 -12.81
C GLU A 200 -13.94 3.08 -13.20
N ASN A 201 -13.19 3.10 -14.30
CA ASN A 201 -12.37 1.98 -14.81
C ASN A 201 -13.13 0.68 -15.13
N GLU A 202 -14.41 0.78 -15.50
CA GLU A 202 -15.26 -0.38 -15.84
C GLU A 202 -15.29 -1.43 -14.72
N ASN A 203 -15.10 -1.01 -13.46
CA ASN A 203 -15.13 -1.94 -12.34
C ASN A 203 -16.54 -2.52 -12.17
N ILE A 204 -16.62 -3.81 -11.82
CA ILE A 204 -17.88 -4.47 -11.48
C ILE A 204 -17.88 -4.69 -9.96
N PRO A 205 -18.84 -4.11 -9.22
CA PRO A 205 -18.88 -4.24 -7.76
C PRO A 205 -18.94 -5.68 -7.26
N GLY A 206 -17.87 -6.10 -6.59
CA GLY A 206 -17.75 -7.42 -5.96
C GLY A 206 -17.27 -8.51 -6.90
N GLU A 207 -16.60 -8.14 -7.99
CA GLU A 207 -15.96 -9.08 -8.91
C GLU A 207 -14.47 -8.77 -9.06
N PHE A 208 -13.67 -9.82 -9.32
CA PHE A 208 -12.29 -9.63 -9.71
C PHE A 208 -12.22 -9.13 -11.16
N ARG A 209 -11.29 -8.21 -11.45
CA ARG A 209 -11.01 -7.82 -12.83
C ARG A 209 -10.62 -9.02 -13.69
N CYS A 210 -11.15 -9.07 -14.91
CA CYS A 210 -10.86 -10.11 -15.90
C CYS A 210 -9.85 -9.65 -16.97
N SER A 211 -9.50 -8.36 -17.01
CA SER A 211 -8.51 -7.81 -17.93
C SER A 211 -7.38 -7.07 -17.21
N ASN A 212 -6.30 -6.80 -17.95
CA ASN A 212 -5.18 -5.95 -17.51
C ASN A 212 -5.25 -4.56 -18.14
N ASP A 213 -6.39 -4.20 -18.73
CA ASP A 213 -6.56 -2.89 -19.35
C ASP A 213 -6.61 -1.84 -18.23
N ILE A 214 -5.80 -0.81 -18.38
CA ILE A 214 -5.72 0.31 -17.44
C ILE A 214 -6.21 1.53 -18.21
N TYR A 215 -7.42 1.98 -17.90
CA TYR A 215 -7.95 3.22 -18.43
C TYR A 215 -7.48 4.37 -17.56
N THR A 216 -6.59 5.22 -18.07
CA THR A 216 -6.30 6.51 -17.42
C THR A 216 -7.08 7.58 -18.14
N ASN A 217 -8.26 7.94 -17.63
CA ASN A 217 -8.93 9.16 -18.07
C ASN A 217 -8.12 10.35 -17.56
N ARG A 218 -7.45 11.06 -18.47
CA ARG A 218 -7.00 12.42 -18.17
C ARG A 218 -8.16 13.36 -18.44
N HIS A 219 -8.65 14.03 -17.41
CA HIS A 219 -9.25 15.34 -17.54
C HIS A 219 -8.14 16.40 -17.50
#